data_AF-A0A292SUL5-F1
#
_entry.id   AF-A0A292SUL5-F1
#
_cell.length_a   1.000
_cell.length_b   1.000
_cell.length_c   1.000
_cell.angle_alpha   90.00
_cell.angle_beta   90.00
_cell.angle_gamma   90.00
#
_symmetry.space_group_name_H-M   'P 1'
#
loop_
_entity.id
_entity.type
_entity.pdbx_description
1 polymer ?
#
loop_
_entity_poly.entity_id
_entity_poly.type
_entity_poly.pdbx_seq_one_letter_code
_entity_poly.pdbx_strand_id
1 'polypeptide(L)'
;MKNKKEAPKRKPTAKDWAKIRAMYLRGETLDFVMEQIPDLDIKRSSISERMCREGINKKKKEIEERTRNKLYQRVEEDKIQANDRHIQLFNDSLDVIQTLLEQYKEELTEGKAKPRASAYNMDLIMSGISKAQKGLRVALGMDEDGNVKLDQPEILVIEGFSENNI
;
A
#
# COMPACT_ATOMS: atom_id res chain seq x y z
N MET A 1 0.32 27.04 -55.11
CA MET A 1 0.59 26.17 -53.95
C MET A 1 1.42 24.98 -54.44
N LYS A 2 2.66 24.83 -53.99
CA LYS A 2 3.53 23.72 -54.43
C LYS A 2 3.06 22.43 -53.76
N ASN A 3 2.53 21.50 -54.55
CA ASN A 3 2.34 20.10 -54.14
C ASN A 3 3.70 19.58 -53.66
N LYS A 4 3.87 19.41 -52.34
CA LYS A 4 4.96 18.59 -51.79
C LYS A 4 4.75 17.19 -52.35
N LYS A 5 5.57 16.79 -53.31
CA LYS A 5 5.65 15.37 -53.72
C LYS A 5 6.05 14.60 -52.46
N GLU A 6 5.11 13.85 -51.90
CA GLU A 6 5.44 12.89 -50.85
C GLU A 6 6.54 11.98 -51.38
N ALA A 7 7.64 11.88 -50.64
CA ALA A 7 8.72 10.96 -50.99
C ALA A 7 8.12 9.55 -51.12
N PRO A 8 8.53 8.75 -52.13
CA PRO A 8 7.99 7.42 -52.32
C PRO A 8 8.25 6.58 -51.08
N LYS A 9 7.18 6.08 -50.45
CA LYS A 9 7.28 5.21 -49.29
C LYS A 9 8.00 3.92 -49.67
N ARG A 10 8.93 3.49 -48.83
CA ARG A 10 9.75 2.28 -49.07
C ARG A 10 9.17 1.09 -48.31
N LYS A 11 9.44 -0.12 -48.80
CA LYS A 11 9.10 -1.34 -48.07
C LYS A 11 9.95 -1.47 -46.80
N PRO A 12 9.39 -1.98 -45.69
CA PRO A 12 10.14 -2.17 -44.45
C PRO A 12 11.23 -3.23 -44.58
N THR A 13 12.42 -2.92 -44.06
CA THR A 13 13.55 -3.85 -43.92
C THR A 13 13.46 -4.67 -42.64
N ALA A 14 14.32 -5.68 -42.47
CA ALA A 14 14.41 -6.44 -41.23
C ALA A 14 14.71 -5.56 -39.99
N LYS A 15 15.51 -4.50 -40.16
CA LYS A 15 15.84 -3.54 -39.09
C LYS A 15 14.62 -2.70 -38.70
N ASP A 16 13.82 -2.28 -39.68
CA ASP A 16 12.58 -1.54 -39.42
C ASP A 16 11.58 -2.40 -38.63
N TRP A 17 11.43 -3.67 -38.99
CA TRP A 17 10.60 -4.62 -38.23
C TRP A 17 11.12 -4.86 -36.82
N ALA A 18 12.43 -4.88 -36.60
CA ALA A 18 12.99 -4.93 -35.24
C ALA A 18 12.62 -3.69 -34.42
N LYS A 19 12.67 -2.48 -35.01
CA LYS A 19 12.26 -1.23 -34.35
C LYS A 19 10.77 -1.24 -34.02
N ILE A 20 9.91 -1.65 -34.96
CA ILE A 20 8.45 -1.76 -34.76
C ILE A 20 8.15 -2.74 -33.62
N ARG A 21 8.80 -3.91 -33.60
CA ARG A 21 8.63 -4.90 -32.52
C ARG A 21 9.01 -4.34 -31.16
N ALA A 22 10.13 -3.61 -31.08
CA ALA A 22 10.57 -3.00 -29.82
C ALA A 22 9.56 -1.97 -29.30
N MET A 23 9.03 -1.10 -30.16
CA MET A 23 7.99 -0.12 -29.77
C MET A 23 6.70 -0.83 -29.34
N TYR A 24 6.29 -1.86 -30.07
CA TYR A 24 5.09 -2.63 -29.75
C TYR A 24 5.18 -3.37 -28.40
N LEU A 25 6.34 -3.96 -28.10
CA LEU A 25 6.63 -4.61 -26.82
C LEU A 25 6.71 -3.63 -25.64
N ARG A 26 7.02 -2.36 -25.88
CA ARG A 26 7.00 -1.29 -24.86
C ARG A 26 5.59 -0.81 -24.53
N GLY A 27 4.58 -1.26 -25.27
CA GLY A 27 3.19 -0.85 -25.04
C GLY A 27 2.73 0.36 -25.85
N GLU A 28 3.56 0.88 -26.76
CA GLU A 28 3.21 2.04 -27.59
C GLU A 28 1.98 1.78 -28.45
N THR A 29 1.18 2.83 -28.69
CA THR A 29 0.01 2.74 -29.56
C THR A 29 0.43 2.55 -31.02
N LEU A 30 -0.44 1.94 -31.83
CA LEU A 30 -0.17 1.80 -33.26
C LEU A 30 -0.07 3.17 -33.95
N ASP A 31 -0.75 4.19 -33.44
CA ASP A 31 -0.66 5.56 -33.97
C ASP A 31 0.73 6.13 -33.77
N PHE A 32 1.24 6.04 -32.54
CA PHE A 32 2.61 6.46 -32.24
C PHE A 32 3.64 5.68 -33.07
N VAL A 33 3.47 4.36 -33.19
CA VAL A 33 4.36 3.53 -34.05
C VAL A 33 4.35 4.05 -35.48
N MET A 34 3.20 4.34 -36.07
CA MET A 34 3.08 4.83 -37.44
C MET A 34 3.71 6.23 -37.62
N GLU A 35 3.59 7.12 -36.63
CA GLU A 35 4.23 8.43 -36.63
C GLU A 35 5.76 8.35 -36.61
N GLN A 36 6.33 7.31 -35.99
CA GLN A 36 7.77 7.09 -35.88
C GLN A 36 8.42 6.43 -37.12
N ILE A 37 7.60 6.01 -38.10
CA ILE A 37 8.03 5.40 -39.37
C ILE A 37 7.21 5.93 -40.57
N PRO A 38 7.19 7.26 -40.80
CA PRO A 38 6.35 7.86 -41.85
C PRO A 38 6.81 7.52 -43.27
N ASP A 39 8.07 7.10 -43.43
CA ASP A 39 8.72 6.73 -44.69
C ASP A 39 8.38 5.30 -45.16
N LEU A 40 7.73 4.50 -44.31
CA LEU A 40 7.42 3.09 -44.61
C LEU A 40 6.04 2.91 -45.24
N ASP A 41 5.99 2.10 -46.29
CA ASP A 41 4.73 1.65 -46.90
C ASP A 41 4.18 0.45 -46.12
N ILE A 42 3.47 0.75 -45.03
CA ILE A 42 2.93 -0.26 -44.12
C ILE A 42 1.56 0.16 -43.58
N LYS A 43 0.67 -0.82 -43.39
CA LYS A 43 -0.65 -0.60 -42.78
C LYS A 43 -0.66 -1.07 -41.33
N ARG A 44 -1.49 -0.43 -40.50
CA ARG A 44 -1.72 -0.83 -39.10
C ARG A 44 -2.12 -2.30 -38.97
N SER A 45 -2.99 -2.79 -39.86
CA SER A 45 -3.43 -4.19 -39.89
C SER A 45 -2.26 -5.15 -40.12
N SER A 46 -1.35 -4.81 -41.05
CA SER A 46 -0.16 -5.62 -41.35
C SER A 46 0.80 -5.69 -40.16
N ILE A 47 0.93 -4.62 -39.37
CA ILE A 47 1.69 -4.66 -38.11
C ILE A 47 1.02 -5.63 -37.13
N SER A 48 -0.29 -5.48 -36.90
CA SER A 48 -1.04 -6.30 -35.94
C SER A 48 -1.01 -7.80 -36.30
N GLU A 49 -1.28 -8.15 -37.56
CA GLU A 49 -1.23 -9.52 -38.06
C GLU A 49 0.16 -10.14 -37.87
N ARG A 50 1.22 -9.36 -38.13
CA ARG A 50 2.59 -9.84 -37.98
C ARG A 50 2.97 -10.01 -36.52
N MET A 51 2.60 -9.09 -35.63
CA MET A 51 2.82 -9.25 -34.18
C MET A 51 2.08 -10.46 -33.62
N CYS A 52 0.89 -10.77 -34.16
CA CYS A 52 0.16 -11.99 -33.80
C CYS A 52 0.90 -13.25 -34.29
N ARG A 53 1.29 -13.29 -35.56
CA ARG A 53 1.98 -14.44 -36.18
C ARG A 53 3.34 -14.74 -35.54
N GLU A 54 4.09 -13.70 -35.19
CA GLU A 54 5.40 -13.84 -34.53
C GLU A 54 5.30 -14.12 -33.01
N GLY A 55 4.08 -14.28 -32.47
CA GLY A 55 3.86 -14.55 -31.04
C GLY A 55 4.21 -13.37 -30.12
N ILE A 56 4.37 -12.17 -30.67
CA ILE A 56 4.75 -10.96 -29.91
C ILE A 56 3.61 -10.54 -28.98
N ASN A 57 2.35 -10.71 -29.39
CA ASN A 57 1.19 -10.45 -28.52
C ASN A 57 1.22 -11.31 -27.25
N LYS A 58 1.62 -12.59 -27.36
CA LYS A 58 1.75 -13.48 -26.21
C LYS A 58 2.87 -13.01 -25.27
N LYS A 59 4.05 -12.71 -25.83
CA LYS A 59 5.19 -12.19 -25.06
C LYS A 59 4.86 -10.87 -24.35
N LYS A 60 4.12 -9.98 -25.01
CA LYS A 60 3.66 -8.72 -24.42
C LYS A 60 2.78 -8.98 -23.19
N LYS A 61 1.78 -9.87 -23.31
CA LYS A 61 0.92 -10.27 -22.19
C LYS A 61 1.70 -10.87 -21.03
N GLU A 62 2.67 -11.75 -21.31
CA GLU A 62 3.52 -12.36 -20.28
C GLU A 62 4.38 -11.32 -19.54
N ILE A 63 4.88 -10.30 -20.26
CA ILE A 63 5.64 -9.18 -19.66
C ILE A 63 4.73 -8.31 -18.80
N GLU A 64 3.53 -7.98 -19.29
CA GLU A 64 2.53 -7.20 -18.55
C GLU A 64 2.12 -7.92 -17.26
N GLU A 65 1.83 -9.22 -17.34
CA GLU A 65 1.46 -10.05 -16.19
C GLU A 65 2.59 -10.15 -15.17
N ARG A 66 3.84 -10.39 -15.62
CA ARG A 66 5.00 -10.42 -14.74
C ARG A 66 5.23 -9.07 -14.05
N THR A 67 5.07 -7.98 -14.78
CA THR A 67 5.21 -6.62 -14.24
C THR A 67 4.12 -6.35 -13.20
N ARG A 68 2.88 -6.72 -13.51
CA ARG A 68 1.74 -6.59 -12.60
C ARG A 68 1.95 -7.40 -11.32
N ASN A 69 2.41 -8.65 -11.42
CA ASN A 69 2.67 -9.49 -10.24
C ASN A 69 3.78 -8.90 -9.37
N LYS A 70 4.85 -8.36 -9.96
CA LYS A 70 5.89 -7.63 -9.21
C LYS A 70 5.35 -6.38 -8.53
N LEU A 71 4.47 -5.64 -9.20
CA LEU A 71 3.81 -4.47 -8.60
C LEU A 71 2.94 -4.88 -7.41
N TYR A 72 2.16 -5.95 -7.54
CA TYR A 72 1.37 -6.46 -6.42
C TYR A 72 2.23 -6.91 -5.24
N GLN A 73 3.31 -7.66 -5.49
CA GLN A 73 4.25 -8.06 -4.45
C GLN A 73 4.84 -6.85 -3.73
N ARG A 74 5.27 -5.82 -4.47
CA ARG A 74 5.80 -4.59 -3.89
C ARG A 74 4.75 -3.84 -3.06
N VAL A 75 3.52 -3.74 -3.55
CA VAL A 75 2.42 -3.12 -2.78
C VAL A 75 2.16 -3.88 -1.49
N GLU A 76 2.22 -5.20 -1.53
CA GLU A 76 2.02 -6.02 -0.34
C GLU A 76 3.18 -5.88 0.66
N GLU A 77 4.42 -5.83 0.19
CA GLU A 77 5.59 -5.50 1.02
C GLU A 77 5.47 -4.11 1.66
N ASP A 78 5.04 -3.10 0.89
CA ASP A 78 4.84 -1.73 1.39
C ASP A 78 3.74 -1.67 2.46
N LYS A 79 2.65 -2.45 2.31
CA LYS A 79 1.61 -2.57 3.34
C LYS A 79 2.14 -3.21 4.62
N ILE A 80 2.87 -4.32 4.51
CA ILE A 80 3.47 -4.99 5.67
C ILE A 80 4.37 -4.01 6.43
N GLN A 81 5.26 -3.30 5.72
CA GLN A 81 6.13 -2.30 6.32
C GLN A 81 5.36 -1.16 6.99
N ALA A 82 4.25 -0.71 6.38
CA ALA A 82 3.40 0.31 6.99
C ALA A 82 2.75 -0.19 8.28
N ASN A 83 2.24 -1.42 8.29
CA ASN A 83 1.65 -2.05 9.46
C ASN A 83 2.67 -2.22 10.58
N ASP A 84 3.89 -2.68 10.27
CA ASP A 84 4.97 -2.79 11.25
C ASP A 84 5.30 -1.44 11.90
N ARG A 85 5.37 -0.36 11.11
CA ARG A 85 5.58 1.00 11.64
C ARG A 85 4.43 1.46 12.52
N HIS A 86 3.18 1.14 12.16
CA HIS A 86 2.02 1.46 12.98
C HIS A 86 2.04 0.70 14.31
N ILE A 87 2.38 -0.59 14.29
CA ILE A 87 2.52 -1.41 15.50
C ILE A 87 3.58 -0.79 16.43
N GLN A 88 4.75 -0.45 15.89
CA GLN A 88 5.80 0.20 16.68
C GLN A 88 5.32 1.51 17.28
N LEU A 89 4.69 2.38 16.50
CA LEU A 89 4.18 3.67 16.99
C LEU A 89 3.15 3.51 18.12
N PHE A 90 2.25 2.52 18.01
CA PHE A 90 1.27 2.27 19.06
C PHE A 90 1.90 1.69 20.33
N ASN A 91 2.91 0.83 20.20
CA ASN A 91 3.67 0.33 21.35
C ASN A 91 4.43 1.47 22.04
N ASP A 92 5.16 2.29 21.28
CA ASP A 92 5.86 3.47 21.84
C ASP A 92 4.89 4.43 22.54
N SER A 93 3.67 4.59 22.00
CA SER A 93 2.62 5.40 22.63
C SER A 93 2.14 4.81 23.96
N LEU A 94 2.02 3.47 24.04
CA LEU A 94 1.65 2.77 25.26
C LEU A 94 2.76 2.88 26.33
N ASP A 95 4.04 2.85 25.94
CA ASP A 95 5.17 3.05 26.86
C ASP A 95 5.16 4.46 27.48
N VAL A 96 4.87 5.49 26.67
CA VAL A 96 4.69 6.87 27.16
C VAL A 96 3.52 6.94 28.13
N ILE A 97 2.39 6.31 27.79
CA ILE A 97 1.22 6.26 28.68
C ILE A 97 1.55 5.56 30.00
N GLN A 98 2.28 4.44 29.96
CA GLN A 98 2.71 3.72 31.15
C GLN A 98 3.56 4.63 32.05
N THR A 99 4.53 5.33 31.47
CA THR A 99 5.39 6.28 32.19
C THR A 99 4.56 7.38 32.89
N LEU A 100 3.54 7.92 32.20
CA LEU A 100 2.65 8.93 32.79
C LEU A 100 1.83 8.36 33.95
N LEU A 101 1.33 7.13 33.82
CA LEU A 101 0.57 6.46 34.88
C LEU A 101 1.44 6.18 36.12
N GLU A 102 2.69 5.77 35.92
CA GLU A 102 3.66 5.56 37.01
C GLU A 102 3.94 6.87 37.76
N GLN A 103 4.21 7.97 37.04
CA GLN A 103 4.39 9.29 37.64
C GLN A 103 3.15 9.73 38.43
N TYR A 104 1.95 9.49 37.89
CA TYR A 104 0.72 9.86 38.58
C TYR A 104 0.50 9.05 39.86
N LYS A 105 0.81 7.75 39.83
CA LYS A 105 0.77 6.88 41.01
C LYS A 105 1.72 7.38 42.10
N GLU A 106 2.95 7.76 41.73
CA GLU A 106 3.93 8.31 42.68
C GLU A 106 3.42 9.62 43.30
N GLU A 107 2.95 10.56 42.48
CA GLU A 107 2.44 11.85 42.98
C GLU A 107 1.26 11.71 43.96
N LEU A 108 0.37 10.74 43.69
CA LEU A 108 -0.76 10.43 44.57
C LEU A 108 -0.29 9.77 45.87
N THR A 109 0.67 8.85 45.79
CA THR A 109 1.23 8.15 46.97
C THR A 109 2.03 9.09 47.87
N GLU A 110 2.73 10.07 47.30
CA GLU A 110 3.48 11.10 48.01
C GLU A 110 2.58 12.19 48.63
N GLY A 111 1.26 12.15 48.40
CA GLY A 111 0.31 13.11 48.96
C GLY A 111 0.53 14.55 48.46
N LYS A 112 1.01 14.73 47.21
CA LYS A 112 1.23 16.08 46.66
C LYS A 112 -0.06 16.89 46.69
N ALA A 113 0.03 18.14 47.14
CA ALA A 113 -1.14 19.03 47.29
C ALA A 113 -1.90 19.33 45.98
N LYS A 114 -1.24 19.17 44.82
CA LYS A 114 -1.82 19.31 43.48
C LYS A 114 -1.23 18.25 42.55
N PRO A 115 -1.70 16.98 42.63
CA PRO A 115 -1.23 15.94 41.74
C PRO A 115 -1.66 16.27 40.30
N ARG A 116 -0.82 15.95 39.32
CA ARG A 116 -1.15 16.09 37.89
C ARG A 116 -2.25 15.13 37.46
N ALA A 117 -2.50 14.09 38.25
CA ALA A 117 -3.58 13.12 38.09
C ALA A 117 -4.97 13.76 38.33
N SER A 118 -5.44 14.58 37.39
CA SER A 118 -6.82 15.06 37.35
C SER A 118 -7.71 14.06 36.61
N ALA A 119 -9.02 14.07 36.88
CA ALA A 119 -10.00 13.25 36.16
C ALA A 119 -9.93 13.46 34.64
N TYR A 120 -9.70 14.71 34.21
CA TYR A 120 -9.50 15.06 32.80
C TYR A 120 -8.24 14.41 32.20
N ASN A 121 -7.11 14.46 32.91
CA ASN A 121 -5.87 13.85 32.42
C ASN A 121 -5.96 12.32 32.38
N MET A 122 -6.68 11.71 33.32
CA MET A 122 -6.96 10.26 33.30
C MET A 122 -7.85 9.88 32.11
N ASP A 123 -8.88 10.67 31.81
CA ASP A 123 -9.73 10.45 30.62
C ASP A 123 -8.93 10.52 29.31
N LEU A 124 -8.00 11.48 29.21
CA LEU A 124 -7.08 11.58 28.07
C LEU A 124 -6.19 10.34 27.94
N ILE A 125 -5.65 9.84 29.04
CA ILE A 125 -4.84 8.61 29.06
C ILE A 125 -5.68 7.42 28.61
N MET A 126 -6.87 7.23 29.17
CA MET A 126 -7.77 6.13 28.80
C MET A 126 -8.16 6.20 27.32
N SER A 127 -8.46 7.41 26.81
CA SER A 127 -8.71 7.65 25.39
C SER A 127 -7.50 7.27 24.52
N GLY A 128 -6.28 7.59 24.96
CA GLY A 128 -5.04 7.22 24.31
C GLY A 128 -4.87 5.70 24.22
N ILE A 129 -5.09 4.98 25.32
CA ILE A 129 -5.03 3.51 25.36
C ILE A 129 -6.03 2.89 24.39
N SER A 130 -7.30 3.33 24.42
CA SER A 130 -8.33 2.80 23.53
C SER A 130 -7.99 3.02 22.04
N LYS A 131 -7.40 4.18 21.71
CA LYS A 131 -6.97 4.49 20.34
C LYS A 131 -5.78 3.62 19.91
N ALA A 132 -4.80 3.44 20.78
CA ALA A 132 -3.64 2.58 20.50
C ALA A 132 -4.08 1.11 20.30
N GLN A 133 -4.96 0.60 21.16
CA GLN A 133 -5.53 -0.75 21.03
C GLN A 133 -6.30 -0.93 19.72
N LYS A 134 -7.16 0.04 19.36
CA LYS A 134 -7.88 0.00 18.07
C LYS A 134 -6.90 0.02 16.89
N GLY A 135 -5.89 0.87 16.96
CA GLY A 135 -4.85 0.97 15.94
C GLY A 135 -4.07 -0.33 15.73
N LEU A 136 -3.68 -0.99 16.83
CA LEU A 136 -3.00 -2.29 16.81
C LEU A 136 -3.86 -3.38 16.20
N ARG A 137 -5.14 -3.45 16.57
CA ARG A 137 -6.08 -4.43 15.98
C ARG A 137 -6.18 -4.31 14.46
N VAL A 138 -6.27 -3.07 13.96
CA VAL A 138 -6.32 -2.81 12.52
C VAL A 138 -4.99 -3.18 11.87
N ALA A 139 -3.86 -2.74 12.44
CA ALA A 139 -2.52 -3.02 11.87
C ALA A 139 -2.18 -4.51 11.84
N LEU A 140 -2.70 -5.30 12.79
CA LEU A 140 -2.54 -6.76 12.86
C LEU A 140 -3.57 -7.52 12.02
N GLY A 141 -4.48 -6.83 11.31
CA GLY A 141 -5.53 -7.48 10.52
C GLY A 141 -6.57 -8.21 11.36
N MET A 142 -6.70 -7.90 12.65
CA MET A 142 -7.67 -8.53 13.56
C MET A 142 -9.11 -8.09 13.26
N ASP A 143 -9.26 -6.98 12.52
CA ASP A 143 -10.55 -6.39 12.16
C ASP A 143 -10.96 -6.70 10.69
N GLU A 144 -10.21 -7.53 9.96
CA GLU A 144 -10.62 -8.00 8.61
C GLU A 144 -11.63 -9.16 8.72
N ASP A 145 -12.65 -9.14 7.85
CA ASP A 145 -13.93 -9.86 7.96
C ASP A 145 -13.85 -11.33 8.41
N GLY A 146 -14.50 -11.65 9.53
CA GLY A 146 -14.81 -13.01 9.97
C GLY A 146 -14.51 -13.35 11.43
N ASN A 147 -13.70 -12.55 12.12
CA ASN A 147 -13.22 -12.88 13.47
C ASN A 147 -13.52 -11.85 14.57
N VAL A 148 -14.61 -11.10 14.44
CA VAL A 148 -15.10 -10.27 15.55
C VAL A 148 -16.47 -10.77 16.01
N LYS A 149 -16.48 -11.89 16.74
CA LYS A 149 -17.39 -11.93 17.88
C LYS A 149 -16.89 -10.82 18.82
N LEU A 150 -17.64 -9.73 18.86
CA LEU A 150 -17.56 -8.72 19.92
C LEU A 150 -18.00 -9.37 21.23
N ASP A 151 -17.29 -10.40 21.69
CA ASP A 151 -17.27 -10.63 23.12
C ASP A 151 -16.47 -9.44 23.65
N GLN A 152 -17.19 -8.54 24.33
CA GLN A 152 -16.58 -7.39 24.99
C GLN A 152 -15.32 -7.85 25.70
N PRO A 153 -14.23 -7.05 25.74
CA PRO A 153 -13.06 -7.42 26.52
C PRO A 153 -13.53 -7.82 27.92
N GLU A 154 -13.30 -9.08 28.32
CA GLU A 154 -13.66 -9.54 29.66
C GLU A 154 -12.90 -8.67 30.65
N ILE A 155 -13.62 -7.74 31.28
CA ILE A 155 -13.11 -7.00 32.42
C ILE A 155 -13.03 -8.03 33.54
N LEU A 156 -11.83 -8.58 33.77
CA LEU A 156 -11.51 -9.30 35.00
C LEU A 156 -11.52 -8.30 36.15
N VAL A 157 -12.70 -8.07 36.74
CA VAL A 157 -12.80 -7.41 38.04
C VAL A 157 -12.17 -8.36 39.04
N ILE A 158 -10.97 -8.04 39.53
CA ILE A 158 -10.45 -8.66 40.74
C ILE A 158 -11.26 -8.07 41.89
N GLU A 159 -12.39 -8.67 42.22
CA GLU A 159 -13.09 -8.40 43.47
C GLU A 159 -12.23 -8.93 44.61
N GLY A 160 -11.58 -8.04 45.33
CA GLY A 160 -10.65 -8.46 46.37
C GLY A 160 -10.21 -7.37 47.31
N PHE A 161 -11.14 -6.72 48.02
CA PHE A 161 -10.89 -6.23 49.38
C PHE A 161 -12.19 -6.33 50.19
N SER A 162 -12.34 -7.44 50.92
CA SER A 162 -13.27 -7.54 52.05
C SER A 162 -12.60 -6.93 53.27
N GLU A 163 -13.26 -5.97 53.93
CA GLU A 163 -12.79 -5.28 55.14
C GLU A 163 -12.69 -6.18 56.39
N ASN A 164 -12.97 -7.48 56.29
CA ASN A 164 -13.02 -8.38 57.46
C ASN A 164 -11.67 -9.04 57.84
N ASN A 165 -10.52 -8.45 57.47
CA ASN A 165 -9.20 -8.92 57.90
C ASN A 165 -8.27 -7.76 58.33
N ILE A 166 -8.80 -6.81 59.11
CA ILE A 166 -8.01 -5.88 59.94
C ILE A 166 -8.44 -6.04 61.39
#